data_AF-A0AAV5SUH4-F1
#
_entry.id   AF-A0AAV5SUH4-F1
#
_cell.length_a   1.000
_cell.length_b   1.000
_cell.length_c   1.000
_cell.angle_alpha   90.00
_cell.angle_beta   90.00
_cell.angle_gamma   90.00
#
_symmetry.space_group_name_H-M   'P 1'
#
loop_
_entity.id
_entity.type
_entity.pdbx_description
1 polymer ?
#
loop_
_entity_poly.entity_id
_entity_poly.type
_entity_poly.pdbx_seq_one_letter_code
_entity_poly.pdbx_strand_id
1 'polypeptide(L)'
;LLAMEVVQLSEKKKLPEETWIYQVNDGTIFYFKLTAPPRLFVKLQDEEIDAELPCKHIIYVGAFGNAVYFDSIKKIFAAVFVPENGITVHFVRDKLEGESWQEGGLCTRLVDGAKFVYRMCDDPERDAILIEESDEELKEMKLRNIHREIAIYLSVNTQARAPTARKLKENIIIIEVPDNSLFNAYAPPQIISPFLYIAFGGNLFILDTDLIDLSHSLRIGDIYIYSIAGVHNRSITMMGIISKQFYLTTALLPDKFVCQSGNMVNVYGEALTIEELVQRYKEVSSDLARELTKNEGEKAKLHNTINVLLNKNAELTLEIDDIITAHEEEKDVLNTTIAELRINNAALTVERDRIQKMNEHENNELISELRKIIAELKQDIDPIPKLYDDIGPGIKLSPVTSLMSPIPSDPKSS
;
A
#
# COMPACT_ATOMS: atom_id res chain seq x y z
N LEU A 1 11.85 34.47 -49.63
CA LEU A 1 11.22 35.08 -48.44
C LEU A 1 9.84 34.43 -48.32
N LEU A 2 9.69 33.44 -47.45
CA LEU A 2 8.36 32.92 -47.12
C LEU A 2 7.61 34.04 -46.40
N ALA A 3 6.35 34.26 -46.77
CA ALA A 3 5.51 35.23 -46.08
C ALA A 3 5.39 34.84 -44.61
N MET A 4 5.77 35.75 -43.71
CA MET A 4 5.64 35.52 -42.28
C MET A 4 4.15 35.52 -41.91
N GLU A 5 3.68 34.41 -41.34
CA GLU A 5 2.31 34.27 -40.88
C GLU A 5 2.12 35.11 -39.61
N VAL A 6 1.11 36.00 -39.62
CA VAL A 6 0.80 36.89 -38.50
C VAL A 6 -0.52 36.45 -37.87
N VAL A 7 -0.46 36.09 -36.60
CA VAL A 7 -1.65 35.74 -35.79
C VAL A 7 -2.09 36.99 -35.04
N GLN A 8 -3.37 37.33 -35.15
CA GLN A 8 -3.96 38.48 -34.45
C GLN A 8 -4.27 38.13 -33.00
N LEU A 9 -4.17 39.13 -32.11
CA LEU A 9 -4.57 38.98 -30.73
C LEU A 9 -6.10 38.98 -30.62
N SER A 10 -6.63 38.07 -29.82
CA SER A 10 -8.05 37.96 -29.50
C SER A 10 -8.41 38.82 -28.28
N GLU A 11 -7.54 38.83 -27.27
CA GLU A 11 -7.73 39.60 -26.03
C GLU A 11 -6.44 40.28 -25.60
N LYS A 12 -6.59 41.43 -24.92
CA LYS A 12 -5.51 42.16 -24.27
C LYS A 12 -6.00 42.77 -22.97
N LYS A 13 -5.47 42.29 -21.84
CA LYS A 13 -5.81 42.77 -20.50
C LYS A 13 -4.54 43.21 -19.78
N LYS A 14 -4.50 44.45 -19.31
CA LYS A 14 -3.34 44.95 -18.55
C LYS A 14 -3.22 44.17 -17.25
N LEU A 15 -2.03 43.63 -16.98
CA LEU A 15 -1.75 42.95 -15.72
C LEU A 15 -1.32 43.97 -14.67
N PRO A 16 -1.68 43.77 -13.38
CA PRO A 16 -1.05 44.49 -12.30
C PRO A 16 0.46 44.25 -12.29
N GLU A 17 1.21 45.18 -11.71
CA GLU A 17 2.65 44.99 -11.51
C GLU A 17 2.92 43.72 -10.68
N GLU A 18 4.08 43.08 -10.95
CA GLU A 18 4.56 41.90 -10.23
C GLU A 18 3.58 40.70 -10.25
N THR A 19 2.75 40.63 -11.29
CA THR A 19 1.80 39.53 -11.48
C THR A 19 2.29 38.58 -12.57
N TRP A 20 2.39 37.31 -12.23
CA TRP A 20 2.65 36.20 -13.14
C TRP A 20 1.35 35.46 -13.42
N ILE A 21 1.29 34.80 -14.57
CA ILE A 21 0.11 34.03 -14.99
C ILE A 21 0.50 32.61 -15.35
N TYR A 22 -0.36 31.68 -14.97
CA TYR A 22 -0.19 30.24 -15.20
C TYR A 22 -1.53 29.68 -15.67
N GLN A 23 -1.55 28.96 -16.79
CA GLN A 23 -2.76 28.30 -17.28
C GLN A 23 -2.63 26.79 -17.09
N VAL A 24 -3.63 26.19 -16.46
CA VAL A 24 -3.72 24.73 -16.27
C VAL A 24 -4.55 24.08 -17.39
N ASN A 25 -4.58 22.75 -17.46
CA ASN A 25 -5.11 22.00 -18.60
C ASN A 25 -6.59 22.28 -18.91
N ASP A 26 -7.41 22.51 -17.90
CA ASP A 26 -8.83 22.85 -18.06
C ASP A 26 -9.08 24.29 -18.55
N GLY A 27 -8.02 25.07 -18.76
CA GLY A 27 -8.08 26.44 -19.24
C GLY A 27 -8.11 27.50 -18.15
N THR A 28 -8.24 27.11 -16.88
CA THR A 28 -8.21 28.04 -15.74
C THR A 28 -6.88 28.79 -15.68
N ILE A 29 -6.96 30.11 -15.52
CA ILE A 29 -5.79 30.99 -15.41
C ILE A 29 -5.64 31.41 -13.94
N PHE A 30 -4.53 30.99 -13.35
CA PHE A 30 -4.06 31.45 -12.05
C PHE A 30 -3.20 32.69 -12.22
N TYR A 31 -3.45 33.67 -11.37
CA TYR A 31 -2.68 34.89 -11.25
C TYR A 31 -1.90 34.83 -9.94
N PHE A 32 -0.59 34.92 -10.04
CA PHE A 32 0.31 34.88 -8.89
C PHE A 32 0.99 36.22 -8.73
N LYS A 33 0.68 36.93 -7.64
CA LYS A 33 1.22 38.25 -7.35
C LYS A 33 2.31 38.14 -6.30
N LEU A 34 3.51 38.64 -6.64
CA LEU A 34 4.70 38.65 -5.77
C LEU A 34 4.64 39.77 -4.71
N THR A 35 3.50 39.93 -4.05
CA THR A 35 3.40 40.83 -2.89
C THR A 35 3.93 40.16 -1.62
N ALA A 36 4.07 40.93 -0.54
CA ALA A 36 4.29 40.40 0.79
C ALA A 36 3.02 40.65 1.64
N PRO A 37 2.16 39.63 1.87
CA PRO A 37 2.30 38.21 1.50
C PRO A 37 2.02 37.93 0.01
N PRO A 38 2.55 36.81 -0.53
CA PRO A 38 2.24 36.39 -1.89
C PRO A 38 0.76 36.04 -1.99
N ARG A 39 0.17 36.29 -3.17
CA ARG A 39 -1.25 36.10 -3.42
C ARG A 39 -1.44 35.25 -4.67
N LEU A 40 -2.23 34.19 -4.56
CA LEU A 40 -2.65 33.37 -5.69
C LEU A 40 -4.17 33.51 -5.84
N PHE A 41 -4.63 33.84 -7.03
CA PHE A 41 -6.06 34.03 -7.30
C PHE A 41 -6.44 33.59 -8.70
N VAL A 42 -7.73 33.34 -8.91
CA VAL A 42 -8.34 33.12 -10.23
C VAL A 42 -9.39 34.20 -10.48
N LYS A 43 -9.79 34.38 -11.74
CA LYS A 43 -10.91 35.25 -12.11
C LYS A 43 -12.07 34.42 -12.64
N LEU A 44 -13.21 34.46 -11.96
CA LEU A 44 -14.45 33.82 -12.39
C LEU A 44 -15.53 34.90 -12.52
N GLN A 45 -16.08 35.09 -13.73
CA GLN A 45 -17.11 36.11 -13.98
C GLN A 45 -16.73 37.52 -13.47
N ASP A 46 -15.47 37.93 -13.72
CA ASP A 46 -14.85 39.17 -13.24
C ASP A 46 -14.63 39.29 -11.72
N GLU A 47 -15.06 38.31 -10.92
CA GLU A 47 -14.75 38.23 -9.50
C GLU A 47 -13.39 37.56 -9.27
N GLU A 48 -12.60 38.09 -8.32
CA GLU A 48 -11.33 37.49 -7.90
C GLU A 48 -11.57 36.52 -6.75
N ILE A 49 -11.18 35.26 -6.94
CA ILE A 49 -11.23 34.23 -5.90
C ILE A 49 -9.81 33.95 -5.45
N ASP A 50 -9.54 34.27 -4.19
CA ASP A 50 -8.23 34.17 -3.56
C ASP A 50 -7.99 32.85 -2.83
N ALA A 51 -6.73 32.44 -2.78
CA ALA A 51 -6.25 31.37 -1.92
C ALA A 51 -5.50 31.94 -0.71
N GLU A 52 -5.72 31.37 0.47
CA GLU A 52 -4.78 31.54 1.58
C GLU A 52 -3.57 30.62 1.34
N LEU A 53 -2.39 31.24 1.17
CA LEU A 53 -1.15 30.49 0.96
C LEU A 53 -0.48 30.17 2.31
N PRO A 54 0.06 28.95 2.48
CA PRO A 54 0.60 28.50 3.77
C PRO A 54 1.87 29.23 4.20
N CYS A 55 2.46 30.08 3.34
CA CYS A 55 3.70 30.77 3.62
C CYS A 55 3.85 32.12 2.93
N LYS A 56 4.92 32.83 3.31
CA LYS A 56 5.28 34.14 2.76
C LYS A 56 6.42 34.11 1.73
N HIS A 57 7.01 32.94 1.48
CA HIS A 57 8.17 32.81 0.60
C HIS A 57 7.98 31.66 -0.37
N ILE A 58 7.71 32.04 -1.62
CA ILE A 58 7.51 31.15 -2.77
C ILE A 58 8.44 31.68 -3.85
N ILE A 59 9.29 30.83 -4.39
CA ILE A 59 10.32 31.22 -5.37
C ILE A 59 9.98 30.63 -6.74
N TYR A 60 9.61 29.36 -6.76
CA TYR A 60 9.39 28.54 -7.93
C TYR A 60 7.92 28.15 -8.00
N VAL A 61 7.34 28.37 -9.18
CA VAL A 61 5.94 28.07 -9.48
C VAL A 61 5.89 27.43 -10.86
N GLY A 62 5.07 26.39 -11.01
CA GLY A 62 4.81 25.72 -12.28
C GLY A 62 3.36 25.25 -12.38
N ALA A 63 2.79 25.25 -13.59
CA ALA A 63 1.46 24.69 -13.83
C ALA A 63 1.59 23.34 -14.52
N PHE A 64 1.02 22.31 -13.90
CA PHE A 64 1.01 20.94 -14.40
C PHE A 64 -0.36 20.32 -14.14
N GLY A 65 -0.91 19.60 -15.12
CA GLY A 65 -2.26 19.05 -14.98
C GLY A 65 -3.29 20.17 -14.77
N ASN A 66 -4.19 19.98 -13.80
CA ASN A 66 -5.20 20.96 -13.38
C ASN A 66 -4.79 21.71 -12.09
N ALA A 67 -3.49 21.87 -11.83
CA ALA A 67 -2.98 22.49 -10.61
C ALA A 67 -1.77 23.39 -10.85
N VAL A 68 -1.59 24.36 -9.94
CA VAL A 68 -0.35 25.14 -9.81
C VAL A 68 0.45 24.59 -8.63
N TYR A 69 1.69 24.19 -8.90
CA TYR A 69 2.63 23.69 -7.91
C TYR A 69 3.61 24.80 -7.56
N PHE A 70 3.93 24.89 -6.28
CA PHE A 70 4.87 25.89 -5.79
C PHE A 70 5.63 25.43 -4.55
N ASP A 71 6.80 26.02 -4.36
CA ASP A 71 7.64 25.71 -3.22
C ASP A 71 7.39 26.63 -2.01
N SER A 72 7.67 26.11 -0.82
CA SER A 72 7.58 26.84 0.43
C SER A 72 8.33 26.11 1.53
N ILE A 73 9.38 26.74 2.08
CA ILE A 73 10.11 26.23 3.26
C ILE A 73 10.43 24.72 3.15
N LYS A 74 11.12 24.32 2.08
CA LYS A 74 11.45 22.90 1.80
C LYS A 74 10.24 21.98 1.64
N LYS A 75 9.08 22.49 1.28
CA LYS A 75 7.87 21.72 0.96
C LYS A 75 7.33 22.13 -0.40
N ILE A 76 6.62 21.22 -1.03
CA ILE A 76 5.87 21.47 -2.27
C ILE A 76 4.38 21.43 -1.93
N PHE A 77 3.68 22.43 -2.44
CA PHE A 77 2.23 22.55 -2.35
C PHE A 77 1.62 22.58 -3.75
N ALA A 78 0.35 22.20 -3.83
CA ALA A 78 -0.45 22.30 -5.04
C ALA A 78 -1.72 23.09 -4.75
N ALA A 79 -2.04 24.02 -5.64
CA ALA A 79 -3.28 24.78 -5.65
C ALA A 79 -4.18 24.29 -6.79
N VAL A 80 -5.41 23.91 -6.44
CA VAL A 80 -6.44 23.44 -7.39
C VAL A 80 -7.65 24.34 -7.25
N PHE A 81 -8.18 24.81 -8.38
CA PHE A 81 -9.41 25.58 -8.40
C PHE A 81 -10.60 24.66 -8.67
N VAL A 82 -11.61 24.75 -7.81
CA VAL A 82 -12.90 24.08 -7.98
C VAL A 82 -13.97 25.18 -7.89
N PRO A 83 -14.80 25.42 -8.92
CA PRO A 83 -15.73 26.54 -8.93
C PRO A 83 -16.61 26.66 -7.68
N GLU A 84 -17.02 25.53 -7.10
CA GLU A 84 -17.87 25.47 -5.92
C GLU A 84 -17.13 25.75 -4.60
N ASN A 85 -15.82 25.48 -4.55
CA ASN A 85 -15.01 25.51 -3.32
C ASN A 85 -13.89 26.56 -3.33
N GLY A 86 -13.72 27.28 -4.44
CA GLY A 86 -12.62 28.20 -4.64
C GLY A 86 -11.28 27.51 -4.86
N ILE A 87 -10.19 28.16 -4.46
CA ILE A 87 -8.84 27.60 -4.58
C ILE A 87 -8.51 26.82 -3.31
N THR A 88 -8.25 25.52 -3.47
CA THR A 88 -7.81 24.63 -2.39
C THR A 88 -6.31 24.39 -2.50
N VAL A 89 -5.58 24.61 -1.41
CA VAL A 89 -4.14 24.38 -1.32
C VAL A 89 -3.88 23.14 -0.47
N HIS A 90 -3.13 22.19 -1.01
CA HIS A 90 -2.74 20.99 -0.28
C HIS A 90 -1.23 20.75 -0.32
N PHE A 91 -0.72 20.15 0.75
CA PHE A 91 0.66 19.68 0.81
C PHE A 91 0.84 18.46 -0.11
N VAL A 92 1.89 18.47 -0.91
CA VAL A 92 2.23 17.37 -1.82
C VAL A 92 3.31 16.50 -1.18
N ARG A 93 4.48 17.08 -0.89
CA ARG A 93 5.61 16.38 -0.26
C ARG A 93 6.66 17.35 0.28
N ASP A 94 7.55 16.82 1.11
CA ASP A 94 8.77 17.52 1.51
C ASP A 94 9.82 17.48 0.37
N LYS A 95 10.75 18.45 0.43
CA LYS A 95 11.94 18.49 -0.43
C LYS A 95 12.85 17.32 -0.07
N LEU A 96 13.29 16.58 -1.07
CA LEU A 96 14.14 15.41 -0.88
C LEU A 96 15.62 15.81 -0.72
N GLU A 97 16.42 14.92 -0.13
CA GLU A 97 17.87 15.09 -0.07
C GLU A 97 18.47 15.07 -1.48
N GLY A 98 19.43 15.98 -1.71
CA GLY A 98 20.04 16.18 -3.04
C GLY A 98 19.13 16.85 -4.07
N GLU A 99 17.89 17.22 -3.72
CA GLU A 99 16.96 17.89 -4.63
C GLU A 99 17.31 19.40 -4.75
N SER A 100 17.17 19.93 -5.96
CA SER A 100 17.25 21.35 -6.28
C SER A 100 16.05 21.74 -7.13
N TRP A 101 15.41 22.85 -6.79
CA TRP A 101 14.28 23.40 -7.54
C TRP A 101 14.78 24.35 -8.61
N GLN A 102 14.11 24.31 -9.75
CA GLN A 102 14.42 25.08 -10.94
C GLN A 102 13.20 25.90 -11.36
N GLU A 103 13.42 26.88 -12.24
CA GLU A 103 12.36 27.70 -12.82
C GLU A 103 11.29 26.82 -13.51
N GLY A 104 10.03 27.27 -13.46
CA GLY A 104 8.90 26.55 -14.07
C GLY A 104 8.37 25.37 -13.25
N GLY A 105 8.76 25.23 -11.99
CA GLY A 105 8.30 24.12 -11.13
C GLY A 105 8.96 22.79 -11.47
N LEU A 106 10.21 22.83 -11.92
CA LEU A 106 11.01 21.65 -12.22
C LEU A 106 11.95 21.32 -11.04
N CYS A 107 12.33 20.07 -10.94
CA CYS A 107 13.22 19.55 -9.92
C CYS A 107 14.37 18.78 -10.58
N THR A 108 15.54 18.88 -9.96
CA THR A 108 16.69 18.02 -10.25
C THR A 108 17.13 17.34 -8.96
N ARG A 109 17.53 16.08 -8.99
CA ARG A 109 18.02 15.36 -7.80
C ARG A 109 19.27 14.55 -8.13
N LEU A 110 20.26 14.59 -7.25
CA LEU A 110 21.43 13.71 -7.33
C LEU A 110 21.26 12.55 -6.35
N VAL A 111 21.33 11.31 -6.85
CA VAL A 111 21.26 10.07 -6.06
C VAL A 111 22.41 9.17 -6.50
N ASP A 112 23.33 8.86 -5.58
CA ASP A 112 24.50 8.03 -5.85
C ASP A 112 25.33 8.47 -7.08
N GLY A 113 25.41 9.79 -7.30
CA GLY A 113 26.11 10.40 -8.43
C GLY A 113 25.31 10.45 -9.74
N ALA A 114 24.16 9.79 -9.82
CA ALA A 114 23.24 9.88 -10.96
C ALA A 114 22.30 11.09 -10.82
N LYS A 115 22.05 11.78 -11.93
CA LYS A 115 21.20 12.97 -11.99
C LYS A 115 19.82 12.62 -12.53
N PHE A 116 18.80 13.03 -11.80
CA PHE A 116 17.40 12.82 -12.17
C PHE A 116 16.70 14.16 -12.34
N VAL A 117 15.78 14.25 -13.30
CA VAL A 117 14.93 15.43 -13.50
C VAL A 117 13.46 15.03 -13.52
N TYR A 118 12.61 15.85 -12.92
CA TYR A 118 11.16 15.63 -12.82
C TYR A 118 10.45 16.95 -12.50
N ARG A 119 9.13 16.96 -12.54
CA ARG A 119 8.30 18.13 -12.20
C ARG A 119 7.95 18.10 -10.71
N MET A 120 7.57 19.24 -10.13
CA MET A 120 7.10 19.28 -8.72
C MET A 120 5.90 18.37 -8.44
N CYS A 121 5.09 18.07 -9.46
CA CYS A 121 3.92 17.19 -9.37
C CYS A 121 4.23 15.69 -9.45
N ASP A 122 5.43 15.34 -9.91
CA ASP A 122 5.81 13.97 -10.21
C ASP A 122 6.23 13.23 -8.92
N ASP A 123 6.06 11.90 -8.92
CA ASP A 123 6.67 11.02 -7.93
C ASP A 123 8.14 10.79 -8.31
N PRO A 124 9.12 11.29 -7.52
CA PRO A 124 10.53 11.21 -7.87
C PRO A 124 11.09 9.78 -8.00
N GLU A 125 10.41 8.78 -7.44
CA GLU A 125 10.85 7.38 -7.51
C GLU A 125 10.27 6.63 -8.72
N ARG A 126 9.20 7.14 -9.31
CA ARG A 126 8.50 6.50 -10.44
C ARG A 126 8.64 7.26 -11.74
N ASP A 127 8.53 8.59 -11.67
CA ASP A 127 8.31 9.46 -12.83
C ASP A 127 9.59 10.22 -13.22
N ALA A 128 10.69 10.03 -12.48
CA ALA A 128 11.94 10.75 -12.71
C ALA A 128 12.71 10.24 -13.93
N ILE A 129 13.24 11.19 -14.71
CA ILE A 129 14.03 10.94 -15.91
C ILE A 129 15.50 10.92 -15.53
N LEU A 130 16.18 9.80 -15.77
CA LEU A 130 17.63 9.68 -15.62
C LEU A 130 18.35 10.48 -16.70
N ILE A 131 19.26 11.36 -16.29
CA ILE A 131 20.14 12.13 -17.16
C ILE A 131 21.54 11.50 -17.07
N GLU A 132 21.89 10.70 -18.07
CA GLU A 132 23.19 10.00 -18.14
C GLU A 132 24.34 10.92 -18.56
N GLU A 133 24.03 12.09 -19.11
CA GLU A 133 25.04 13.02 -19.61
C GLU A 133 25.78 13.69 -18.47
N SER A 134 27.07 13.90 -18.70
CA SER A 134 27.94 14.55 -17.72
C SER A 134 27.52 16.00 -17.46
N ASP A 135 27.79 16.49 -16.25
CA ASP A 135 27.57 17.91 -15.93
C ASP A 135 28.44 18.82 -16.81
N GLU A 136 29.56 18.32 -17.35
CA GLU A 136 30.39 18.98 -18.36
C GLU A 136 29.69 19.13 -19.72
N GLU A 137 28.96 18.11 -20.20
CA GLU A 137 28.24 18.17 -21.47
C GLU A 137 27.02 19.08 -21.40
N LEU A 138 26.34 19.09 -20.26
CA LEU A 138 25.21 19.97 -19.99
C LEU A 138 25.64 21.31 -19.39
N LYS A 139 26.95 21.57 -19.33
CA LYS A 139 27.50 22.81 -18.81
C LYS A 139 26.96 23.98 -19.62
N GLU A 140 26.51 25.01 -18.92
CA GLU A 140 25.88 26.22 -19.49
C GLU A 140 24.48 26.01 -20.08
N MET A 141 23.97 24.77 -20.13
CA MET A 141 22.60 24.51 -20.54
C MET A 141 21.65 24.65 -19.35
N LYS A 142 20.45 25.18 -19.61
CA LYS A 142 19.41 25.35 -18.59
C LYS A 142 18.27 24.38 -18.85
N LEU A 143 17.90 23.58 -17.86
CA LEU A 143 16.66 22.81 -17.90
C LEU A 143 15.48 23.79 -17.94
N ARG A 144 14.65 23.72 -18.98
CA ARG A 144 13.52 24.63 -19.20
C ARG A 144 12.16 23.96 -19.16
N ASN A 145 12.10 22.68 -19.52
CA ASN A 145 10.84 21.94 -19.52
C ASN A 145 11.06 20.43 -19.44
N ILE A 146 9.99 19.69 -19.13
CA ILE A 146 9.89 18.24 -19.28
C ILE A 146 8.62 17.97 -20.11
N HIS A 147 8.80 17.36 -21.27
CA HIS A 147 7.70 17.07 -22.19
C HIS A 147 7.75 15.62 -22.62
N ARG A 148 6.69 14.85 -22.35
CA ARG A 148 6.59 13.42 -22.73
C ARG A 148 7.83 12.61 -22.33
N GLU A 149 8.25 12.73 -21.08
CA GLU A 149 9.45 12.06 -20.52
C GLU A 149 10.79 12.50 -21.16
N ILE A 150 10.80 13.60 -21.91
CA ILE A 150 11.99 14.20 -22.50
C ILE A 150 12.34 15.49 -21.76
N ALA A 151 13.58 15.57 -21.29
CA ALA A 151 14.14 16.78 -20.71
C ALA A 151 14.49 17.78 -21.81
N ILE A 152 13.97 19.00 -21.70
CA ILE A 152 14.22 20.08 -22.64
C ILE A 152 15.25 21.04 -22.05
N TYR A 153 16.43 21.08 -22.67
CA TYR A 153 17.51 21.99 -22.31
C TYR A 153 17.60 23.15 -23.28
N LEU A 154 17.90 24.33 -22.74
CA LEU A 154 18.21 25.54 -23.50
C LEU A 154 19.72 25.75 -23.53
N SER A 155 20.28 25.94 -24.72
CA SER A 155 21.67 26.35 -24.94
C SER A 155 21.72 27.66 -25.73
N VAL A 156 22.73 28.49 -25.49
CA VAL A 156 22.91 29.76 -26.21
C VAL A 156 23.94 29.56 -27.32
N ASN A 157 23.52 29.79 -28.55
CA ASN A 157 24.36 29.76 -29.74
C ASN A 157 24.34 31.13 -30.40
N THR A 158 25.34 31.97 -30.08
CA THR A 158 25.42 33.36 -30.58
C THR A 158 25.62 33.49 -32.09
N GLN A 159 25.89 32.39 -32.78
CA GLN A 159 25.98 32.34 -34.24
C GLN A 159 24.64 31.98 -34.89
N ALA A 160 23.68 31.46 -34.13
CA ALA A 160 22.34 31.15 -34.62
C ALA A 160 21.57 32.43 -34.96
N ARG A 161 20.80 32.41 -36.04
CA ARG A 161 19.92 33.54 -36.44
C ARG A 161 18.48 33.36 -35.97
N ALA A 162 18.12 32.14 -35.63
CA ALA A 162 16.81 31.74 -35.15
C ALA A 162 17.02 30.55 -34.18
N PRO A 163 16.02 30.23 -33.34
CA PRO A 163 16.08 29.02 -32.55
C PRO A 163 16.25 27.79 -33.45
N THR A 164 17.00 26.80 -32.99
CA THR A 164 17.11 25.48 -33.60
C THR A 164 16.88 24.43 -32.52
N ALA A 165 16.49 23.22 -32.93
CA ALA A 165 16.34 22.10 -32.02
C ALA A 165 17.16 20.91 -32.53
N ARG A 166 17.73 20.16 -31.61
CA ARG A 166 18.39 18.88 -31.91
C ARG A 166 18.21 17.90 -30.76
N LYS A 167 18.10 16.63 -31.11
CA LYS A 167 18.09 15.53 -30.15
C LYS A 167 19.53 15.26 -29.71
N LEU A 168 19.80 15.33 -28.41
CA LEU A 168 21.10 14.90 -27.85
C LEU A 168 21.06 13.40 -27.56
N LYS A 169 19.99 12.94 -26.91
CA LYS A 169 19.71 11.55 -26.54
C LYS A 169 18.22 11.25 -26.66
N GLU A 170 17.82 10.00 -26.42
CA GLU A 170 16.43 9.58 -26.50
C GLU A 170 15.50 10.45 -25.65
N ASN A 171 15.93 10.79 -24.45
CA ASN A 171 15.21 11.57 -23.45
C ASN A 171 15.75 13.00 -23.26
N ILE A 172 16.57 13.52 -24.18
CA ILE A 172 17.13 14.88 -24.09
C ILE A 172 17.06 15.60 -25.43
N ILE A 173 16.34 16.72 -25.45
CA ILE A 173 16.32 17.66 -26.57
C ILE A 173 17.00 18.96 -26.15
N ILE A 174 17.86 19.49 -27.02
CA ILE A 174 18.49 20.80 -26.85
C ILE A 174 17.83 21.77 -27.84
N ILE A 175 17.39 22.90 -27.30
CA ILE A 175 16.98 24.08 -28.06
C ILE A 175 18.12 25.07 -28.00
N GLU A 176 18.68 25.42 -29.15
CA GLU A 176 19.73 26.44 -29.26
C GLU A 176 19.10 27.77 -29.64
N VAL A 177 19.46 28.85 -28.94
CA VAL A 177 18.92 30.19 -29.19
C VAL A 177 20.02 31.22 -29.46
N PRO A 178 19.76 32.25 -30.29
CA PRO A 178 20.75 33.28 -30.62
C PRO A 178 21.32 34.03 -29.42
N ASP A 179 20.51 34.26 -28.40
CA ASP A 179 20.92 34.97 -27.19
C ASP A 179 20.14 34.46 -25.97
N ASN A 180 20.60 34.87 -24.79
CA ASN A 180 19.92 34.58 -23.53
C ASN A 180 18.84 35.64 -23.22
N SER A 181 18.26 36.29 -24.25
CA SER A 181 17.06 37.11 -24.04
C SER A 181 15.90 36.23 -23.55
N LEU A 182 14.80 36.84 -23.13
CA LEU A 182 13.67 36.20 -22.46
C LEU A 182 13.08 35.05 -23.29
N PHE A 183 13.68 33.88 -23.14
CA PHE A 183 13.29 32.65 -23.81
C PHE A 183 12.37 31.87 -22.88
N ASN A 184 11.23 31.47 -23.43
CA ASN A 184 10.29 30.61 -22.72
C ASN A 184 9.89 29.45 -23.61
N ALA A 185 9.89 28.25 -23.03
CA ALA A 185 9.36 27.06 -23.64
C ALA A 185 8.18 26.57 -22.80
N TYR A 186 7.04 26.39 -23.44
CA TYR A 186 5.85 25.80 -22.85
C TYR A 186 5.54 24.48 -23.51
N ALA A 187 5.54 23.43 -22.71
CA ALA A 187 5.02 22.13 -23.06
C ALA A 187 3.59 22.02 -22.52
N PRO A 188 2.59 21.72 -23.35
CA PRO A 188 1.29 21.29 -22.85
C PRO A 188 1.49 20.13 -21.88
N PRO A 189 0.88 20.15 -20.69
CA PRO A 189 1.00 19.05 -19.73
C PRO A 189 0.39 17.74 -20.24
N GLN A 190 -0.38 17.78 -21.34
CA GLN A 190 -0.96 16.60 -21.97
C GLN A 190 0.10 15.79 -22.71
N ILE A 191 0.25 14.51 -22.34
CA ILE A 191 1.14 13.52 -22.98
C ILE A 191 0.87 13.37 -24.50
N ILE A 192 -0.28 13.84 -24.98
CA ILE A 192 -0.79 13.59 -26.33
C ILE A 192 -0.21 14.55 -27.38
N SER A 193 0.09 15.79 -26.99
CA SER A 193 0.60 16.77 -27.94
C SER A 193 2.10 16.56 -28.14
N PRO A 194 2.62 16.39 -29.37
CA PRO A 194 4.05 16.39 -29.64
C PRO A 194 4.64 17.82 -29.68
N PHE A 195 3.79 18.84 -29.54
CA PHE A 195 4.18 20.23 -29.74
C PHE A 195 4.70 20.88 -28.47
N LEU A 196 5.91 21.44 -28.58
CA LEU A 196 6.50 22.37 -27.63
C LEU A 196 6.47 23.79 -28.23
N TYR A 197 5.89 24.74 -27.49
CA TYR A 197 5.75 26.13 -27.92
C TYR A 197 6.91 26.95 -27.37
N ILE A 198 7.60 27.67 -28.25
CA ILE A 198 8.82 28.39 -27.95
C ILE A 198 8.62 29.86 -28.27
N ALA A 199 8.67 30.72 -27.26
CA ALA A 199 8.62 32.16 -27.42
C ALA A 199 10.04 32.75 -27.49
N PHE A 200 10.31 33.52 -28.53
CA PHE A 200 11.55 34.26 -28.70
C PHE A 200 11.26 35.65 -29.29
N GLY A 201 11.28 36.67 -28.43
CA GLY A 201 10.91 38.03 -28.80
C GLY A 201 9.42 38.14 -29.14
N GLY A 202 9.07 38.69 -30.30
CA GLY A 202 7.67 38.78 -30.78
C GLY A 202 7.20 37.56 -31.58
N ASN A 203 7.99 36.49 -31.57
CA ASN A 203 7.82 35.32 -32.41
C ASN A 203 7.55 34.08 -31.57
N LEU A 204 6.62 33.26 -32.06
CA LEU A 204 6.31 31.93 -31.57
C LEU A 204 6.83 30.89 -32.56
N PHE A 205 7.55 29.90 -32.06
CA PHE A 205 7.99 28.72 -32.79
C PHE A 205 7.33 27.49 -32.18
N ILE A 206 7.05 26.48 -32.98
CA ILE A 206 6.49 25.22 -32.52
C ILE A 206 7.47 24.12 -32.90
N LEU A 207 7.98 23.40 -31.91
CA LEU A 207 8.78 22.20 -32.12
C LEU A 207 7.86 20.99 -32.06
N ASP A 208 7.81 20.21 -33.14
CA ASP A 208 7.30 18.85 -33.10
C ASP A 208 8.40 17.95 -32.53
N THR A 209 8.22 17.43 -31.33
CA THR A 209 9.25 16.62 -30.65
C THR A 209 9.36 15.20 -31.20
N ASP A 210 8.37 14.70 -31.95
CA ASP A 210 8.47 13.40 -32.60
C ASP A 210 9.32 13.48 -33.86
N LEU A 211 9.19 14.59 -34.60
CA LEU A 211 9.96 14.83 -35.83
C LEU A 211 11.27 15.60 -35.58
N ILE A 212 11.42 16.22 -34.41
CA ILE A 212 12.48 17.20 -34.10
C ILE A 212 12.51 18.31 -35.17
N ASP A 213 11.33 18.70 -35.63
CA ASP A 213 11.16 19.73 -36.66
C ASP A 213 10.63 21.01 -36.02
N LEU A 214 11.36 22.11 -36.22
CA LEU A 214 11.00 23.41 -35.69
C LEU A 214 10.29 24.21 -36.76
N SER A 215 9.04 24.57 -36.50
CA SER A 215 8.20 25.28 -37.44
C SER A 215 8.79 26.63 -37.86
N HIS A 216 8.28 27.15 -38.98
CA HIS A 216 8.43 28.57 -39.27
C HIS A 216 7.86 29.44 -38.15
N SER A 217 8.49 30.59 -37.95
CA SER A 217 8.09 31.58 -36.95
C SER A 217 6.69 32.12 -37.24
N LEU A 218 5.85 32.17 -36.20
CA LEU A 218 4.58 32.87 -36.18
C LEU A 218 4.74 34.18 -35.41
N ARG A 219 4.45 35.30 -36.07
CA ARG A 219 4.42 36.58 -35.37
C ARG A 219 3.07 36.74 -34.69
N ILE A 220 3.07 36.96 -33.39
CA ILE A 220 1.85 37.18 -32.62
C ILE A 220 1.66 38.69 -32.45
N GLY A 221 0.86 39.31 -33.33
CA GLY A 221 0.61 40.75 -33.33
C GLY A 221 1.87 41.62 -33.22
N ASP A 222 1.75 42.69 -32.42
CA ASP A 222 2.84 43.63 -32.10
C ASP A 222 3.19 43.57 -30.61
N ILE A 223 3.43 42.36 -30.08
CA ILE A 223 3.82 42.15 -28.69
C ILE A 223 5.21 41.53 -28.60
N TYR A 224 5.91 41.81 -27.51
CA TYR A 224 7.07 41.02 -27.11
C TYR A 224 6.58 39.95 -26.13
N ILE A 225 6.68 38.67 -26.47
CA ILE A 225 6.20 37.56 -25.64
C ILE A 225 7.19 37.37 -24.50
N TYR A 226 6.76 37.67 -23.28
CA TYR A 226 7.58 37.52 -22.08
C TYR A 226 7.47 36.13 -21.47
N SER A 227 6.29 35.49 -21.51
CA SER A 227 6.11 34.08 -21.13
C SER A 227 4.85 33.50 -21.78
N ILE A 228 4.83 32.17 -21.92
CA ILE A 228 3.64 31.43 -22.37
C ILE A 228 3.01 30.82 -21.12
N ALA A 229 1.77 31.19 -20.81
CA ALA A 229 1.04 30.68 -19.65
C ALA A 229 0.41 29.31 -19.93
N GLY A 230 -0.10 29.11 -21.14
CA GLY A 230 -0.52 27.80 -21.64
C GLY A 230 -1.27 27.83 -22.96
N VAL A 231 -1.74 26.66 -23.39
CA VAL A 231 -2.55 26.48 -24.60
C VAL A 231 -3.79 25.66 -24.25
N HIS A 232 -4.97 26.22 -24.47
CA HIS A 232 -6.25 25.55 -24.19
C HIS A 232 -7.27 25.88 -25.29
N ASN A 233 -7.97 24.87 -25.81
CA ASN A 233 -8.95 25.01 -26.90
C ASN A 233 -8.45 25.86 -28.08
N ARG A 234 -7.23 25.56 -28.56
CA ARG A 234 -6.51 26.31 -29.63
C ARG A 234 -6.11 27.75 -29.29
N SER A 235 -6.48 28.26 -28.12
CA SER A 235 -6.08 29.58 -27.66
C SER A 235 -4.76 29.47 -26.90
N ILE A 236 -3.73 30.15 -27.39
CA ILE A 236 -2.49 30.36 -26.62
C ILE A 236 -2.67 31.56 -25.71
N THR A 237 -2.38 31.38 -24.42
CA THR A 237 -2.40 32.43 -23.40
C THR A 237 -0.96 32.80 -23.06
N MET A 238 -0.65 34.10 -23.10
CA MET A 238 0.71 34.61 -22.93
C MET A 238 0.72 35.85 -22.04
N MET A 239 1.87 36.08 -21.42
CA MET A 239 2.22 37.38 -20.86
C MET A 239 3.06 38.13 -21.89
N GLY A 240 2.54 39.24 -22.41
CA GLY A 240 3.20 40.09 -23.39
C GLY A 240 3.63 41.43 -22.81
N ILE A 241 4.72 42.01 -23.33
CA ILE A 241 5.14 43.38 -23.04
C ILE A 241 4.68 44.29 -24.18
N ILE A 242 3.91 45.31 -23.84
CA ILE A 242 3.48 46.37 -24.76
C ILE A 242 3.76 47.71 -24.09
N SER A 243 4.54 48.57 -24.77
CA SER A 243 4.91 49.88 -24.22
C SER A 243 5.49 49.82 -22.79
N LYS A 244 6.34 48.81 -22.53
CA LYS A 244 6.97 48.53 -21.22
C LYS A 244 6.02 48.11 -20.08
N GLN A 245 4.77 47.74 -20.39
CA GLN A 245 3.82 47.21 -19.41
C GLN A 245 3.46 45.76 -19.75
N PHE A 246 3.17 44.96 -18.73
CA PHE A 246 2.74 43.58 -18.88
C PHE A 246 1.24 43.49 -19.18
N TYR A 247 0.89 42.63 -20.12
CA TYR A 247 -0.47 42.31 -20.51
C TYR A 247 -0.66 40.79 -20.57
N LEU A 248 -1.82 40.33 -20.13
CA LEU A 248 -2.34 39.03 -20.51
C LEU A 248 -2.88 39.19 -21.93
N THR A 249 -2.42 38.35 -22.84
CA THR A 249 -2.88 38.33 -24.22
C THR A 249 -3.22 36.92 -24.64
N THR A 250 -4.25 36.78 -25.47
CA THR A 250 -4.63 35.50 -26.07
C THR A 250 -4.62 35.60 -27.59
N ALA A 251 -4.35 34.48 -28.26
CA ALA A 251 -4.40 34.38 -29.72
C ALA A 251 -4.88 32.99 -30.14
N LEU A 252 -5.64 32.90 -31.22
CA LEU A 252 -6.07 31.62 -31.79
C LEU A 252 -4.95 31.04 -32.67
N LEU A 253 -4.47 29.85 -32.34
CA LEU A 253 -3.48 29.15 -33.13
C LEU A 253 -4.10 28.52 -34.39
N PRO A 254 -3.41 28.59 -35.54
CA PRO A 254 -3.76 27.81 -36.72
C PRO A 254 -3.81 26.31 -36.42
N ASP A 255 -4.70 25.57 -37.10
CA ASP A 255 -4.96 24.15 -36.83
C ASP A 255 -3.70 23.27 -36.89
N LYS A 256 -2.75 23.58 -37.77
CA LYS A 256 -1.49 22.85 -37.92
C LYS A 256 -0.54 22.97 -36.71
N PHE A 257 -0.81 23.89 -35.80
CA PHE A 257 0.00 24.15 -34.60
C PHE A 257 -0.72 23.77 -33.32
N VAL A 258 -1.86 23.10 -33.42
CA VAL A 258 -2.58 22.57 -32.27
C VAL A 258 -2.69 21.08 -32.49
N CYS A 259 -2.33 20.29 -31.48
CA CYS A 259 -2.63 18.87 -31.54
C CYS A 259 -4.15 18.75 -31.66
N GLN A 260 -4.64 18.20 -32.76
CA GLN A 260 -6.06 17.89 -32.94
C GLN A 260 -6.41 16.66 -32.09
N SER A 261 -6.07 16.69 -30.80
CA SER A 261 -6.45 15.71 -29.80
C SER A 261 -7.91 15.88 -29.36
N GLY A 262 -8.71 16.70 -30.05
CA GLY A 262 -10.13 16.93 -29.73
C GLY A 262 -10.95 15.65 -29.61
N ASN A 263 -10.48 14.54 -30.19
CA ASN A 263 -11.07 13.22 -30.01
C ASN A 263 -10.19 12.24 -29.25
N MET A 264 -8.96 12.58 -28.85
CA MET A 264 -8.02 11.63 -28.23
C MET A 264 -7.84 11.92 -26.74
N VAL A 265 -8.12 10.94 -25.89
CA VAL A 265 -7.91 10.93 -24.44
C VAL A 265 -6.77 9.97 -24.12
N ASN A 266 -5.80 10.38 -23.30
CA ASN A 266 -4.76 9.47 -22.83
C ASN A 266 -5.28 8.72 -21.59
N VAL A 267 -5.33 7.40 -21.66
CA VAL A 267 -5.70 6.52 -20.55
C VAL A 267 -4.57 5.52 -20.34
N TYR A 268 -3.86 5.65 -19.21
CA TYR A 268 -2.72 4.82 -18.84
C TYR A 268 -1.56 4.80 -19.86
N GLY A 269 -1.26 5.94 -20.49
CA GLY A 269 -0.18 6.06 -21.46
C GLY A 269 -0.61 5.79 -22.90
N GLU A 270 -1.80 5.23 -23.12
CA GLU A 270 -2.35 5.00 -24.46
C GLU A 270 -3.26 6.16 -24.87
N ALA A 271 -2.99 6.76 -26.03
CA ALA A 271 -3.89 7.73 -26.65
C ALA A 271 -5.03 6.99 -27.35
N LEU A 272 -6.25 7.16 -26.83
CA LEU A 272 -7.47 6.54 -27.33
C LEU A 272 -8.41 7.61 -27.85
N THR A 273 -9.11 7.33 -28.93
CA THR A 273 -10.25 8.15 -29.30
C THR A 273 -11.35 8.10 -28.23
N ILE A 274 -12.24 9.11 -28.16
CA ILE A 274 -13.41 9.09 -27.26
C ILE A 274 -14.25 7.85 -27.55
N GLU A 275 -14.41 7.47 -28.83
CA GLU A 275 -15.11 6.27 -29.25
C GLU A 275 -14.43 5.00 -28.73
N GLU A 276 -13.10 4.89 -28.84
CA GLU A 276 -12.32 3.76 -28.29
C GLU A 276 -12.40 3.71 -26.76
N LEU A 277 -12.35 4.85 -26.09
CA LEU A 277 -12.49 4.93 -24.63
C LEU A 277 -13.88 4.47 -24.19
N VAL A 278 -14.94 4.95 -24.85
CA VAL A 278 -16.32 4.52 -24.58
C VAL A 278 -16.47 3.02 -24.84
N GLN A 279 -15.85 2.49 -25.88
CA GLN A 279 -15.88 1.07 -26.20
C GLN A 279 -15.17 0.22 -25.13
N ARG A 280 -13.96 0.62 -24.72
CA ARG A 280 -13.25 -0.04 -23.60
C ARG A 280 -14.02 0.04 -22.29
N TYR A 281 -14.65 1.18 -22.01
CA TYR A 281 -15.48 1.31 -20.81
C TYR A 281 -16.67 0.34 -20.83
N LYS A 282 -17.31 0.16 -21.99
CA LYS A 282 -18.38 -0.85 -22.16
C LYS A 282 -17.87 -2.27 -21.95
N GLU A 283 -16.69 -2.60 -22.47
CA GLU A 283 -16.06 -3.91 -22.30
C GLU A 283 -15.73 -4.19 -20.82
N VAL A 284 -15.07 -3.26 -20.15
CA VAL A 284 -14.75 -3.36 -18.72
C VAL A 284 -16.02 -3.44 -17.87
N SER A 285 -17.05 -2.64 -18.19
CA SER A 285 -18.35 -2.68 -17.51
C SER A 285 -19.06 -4.03 -17.68
N SER A 286 -19.02 -4.60 -18.89
CA SER A 286 -19.57 -5.92 -19.19
C SER A 286 -18.81 -7.04 -18.44
N ASP A 287 -17.49 -6.98 -18.41
CA ASP A 287 -16.66 -7.94 -17.67
C ASP A 287 -16.90 -7.87 -16.18
N LEU A 288 -17.01 -6.65 -15.62
CA LEU A 288 -17.35 -6.45 -14.22
C LEU A 288 -18.74 -7.00 -13.88
N ALA A 289 -19.74 -6.78 -14.75
CA ALA A 289 -21.09 -7.33 -14.57
C ALA A 289 -21.09 -8.87 -14.60
N ARG A 290 -20.27 -9.48 -15.47
CA ARG A 290 -20.11 -10.93 -15.56
C ARG A 290 -19.44 -11.51 -14.30
N GLU A 291 -18.38 -10.87 -13.79
CA GLU A 291 -17.71 -11.32 -12.57
C GLU A 291 -18.60 -11.14 -11.33
N LEU A 292 -19.38 -10.06 -11.25
CA LEU A 292 -20.40 -9.87 -10.20
C LEU A 292 -21.43 -11.01 -10.20
N THR A 293 -21.96 -11.37 -11.37
CA THR A 293 -22.93 -12.47 -11.50
C THR A 293 -22.33 -13.82 -11.07
N LYS A 294 -21.07 -14.08 -11.43
CA LYS A 294 -20.34 -15.28 -11.02
C LYS A 294 -20.16 -15.32 -9.50
N ASN A 295 -19.75 -14.21 -8.89
CA ASN A 295 -19.57 -14.09 -7.45
C ASN A 295 -20.88 -14.28 -6.67
N GLU A 296 -22.01 -13.77 -7.19
CA GLU A 296 -23.33 -14.03 -6.62
C GLU A 296 -23.70 -15.52 -6.66
N GLY A 297 -23.36 -16.21 -7.76
CA GLY A 297 -23.54 -17.65 -7.89
C GLY A 297 -22.69 -18.46 -6.89
N GLU A 298 -21.43 -18.09 -6.68
CA GLU A 298 -20.56 -18.71 -5.67
C GLU A 298 -21.05 -18.45 -4.25
N LYS A 299 -21.50 -17.23 -3.96
CA LYS A 299 -22.12 -16.87 -2.68
C LYS A 299 -23.36 -17.71 -2.39
N ALA A 300 -24.22 -17.95 -3.38
CA ALA A 300 -25.39 -18.80 -3.24
C ALA A 300 -25.01 -20.27 -2.94
N LYS A 301 -23.97 -20.80 -3.59
CA LYS A 301 -23.44 -22.15 -3.30
C LYS A 301 -22.92 -22.26 -1.88
N LEU A 302 -22.12 -21.29 -1.44
CA LEU A 302 -21.60 -21.25 -0.06
C LEU A 302 -22.73 -21.19 0.97
N HIS A 303 -23.76 -20.38 0.72
CA HIS A 303 -24.91 -20.30 1.61
C HIS A 303 -25.66 -21.64 1.71
N ASN A 304 -25.82 -22.35 0.60
CA ASN A 304 -26.41 -23.69 0.60
C ASN A 304 -25.55 -24.69 1.40
N THR A 305 -24.21 -24.68 1.22
CA THR A 305 -23.30 -25.54 1.99
C THR A 305 -23.37 -25.26 3.48
N ILE A 306 -23.43 -23.98 3.88
CA ILE A 306 -23.60 -23.59 5.29
C ILE A 306 -24.88 -24.17 5.86
N ASN A 307 -26.00 -24.07 5.13
CA ASN A 307 -27.28 -24.62 5.59
C ASN A 307 -27.25 -26.14 5.75
N VAL A 308 -26.61 -26.86 4.82
CA VAL A 308 -26.40 -28.31 4.93
C VAL A 308 -25.57 -28.66 6.16
N LEU A 309 -24.48 -27.94 6.41
CA LEU A 309 -23.62 -28.17 7.58
C LEU A 309 -24.32 -27.85 8.90
N LEU A 310 -25.12 -26.78 8.96
CA LEU A 310 -25.92 -26.44 10.14
C LEU A 310 -26.94 -27.54 10.46
N ASN A 311 -27.63 -28.06 9.45
CA ASN A 311 -28.54 -29.19 9.63
C ASN A 311 -27.80 -30.42 10.14
N LYS A 312 -26.63 -30.74 9.55
CA LYS A 312 -25.84 -31.89 10.00
C LYS A 312 -25.34 -31.73 11.44
N ASN A 313 -24.96 -30.53 11.83
CA ASN A 313 -24.53 -30.24 13.19
C ASN A 313 -25.68 -30.39 14.20
N ALA A 314 -26.91 -30.00 13.81
CA ALA A 314 -28.09 -30.23 14.62
C ALA A 314 -28.38 -31.74 14.81
N GLU A 315 -28.26 -32.54 13.75
CA GLU A 315 -28.37 -34.01 13.84
C GLU A 315 -27.33 -34.61 14.79
N LEU A 316 -26.06 -34.22 14.66
CA LEU A 316 -24.98 -34.71 15.52
C LEU A 316 -25.16 -34.29 16.99
N THR A 317 -25.72 -33.11 17.23
CA THR A 317 -26.04 -32.65 18.58
C THR A 317 -27.06 -33.57 19.24
N LEU A 318 -28.12 -33.94 18.51
CA LEU A 318 -29.12 -34.90 19.00
C LEU A 318 -28.52 -36.29 19.26
N GLU A 319 -27.64 -36.77 18.36
CA GLU A 319 -26.96 -38.06 18.54
C GLU A 319 -26.05 -38.07 19.78
N ILE A 320 -25.35 -36.96 20.05
CA ILE A 320 -24.54 -36.81 21.27
C ILE A 320 -25.43 -36.83 22.53
N ASP A 321 -26.56 -36.14 22.52
CA ASP A 321 -27.50 -36.12 23.65
C ASP A 321 -28.07 -37.52 23.92
N ASP A 322 -28.39 -38.29 22.87
CA ASP A 322 -28.83 -39.69 22.99
C ASP A 322 -27.74 -40.58 23.61
N ILE A 323 -26.48 -40.42 23.18
CA ILE A 323 -25.33 -41.16 23.73
C ILE A 323 -25.09 -40.81 25.20
N ILE A 324 -25.16 -39.52 25.56
CA ILE A 324 -25.01 -39.06 26.95
C ILE A 324 -26.11 -39.69 27.82
N THR A 325 -27.36 -39.67 27.36
CA THR A 325 -28.49 -40.27 28.07
C THR A 325 -28.28 -41.76 28.29
N ALA A 326 -27.90 -42.51 27.25
CA ALA A 326 -27.62 -43.94 27.37
C ALA A 326 -26.46 -44.24 28.33
N HIS A 327 -25.42 -43.41 28.34
CA HIS A 327 -24.29 -43.57 29.26
C HIS A 327 -24.66 -43.29 30.72
N GLU A 328 -25.51 -42.30 30.98
CA GLU A 328 -26.04 -42.03 32.32
C GLU A 328 -26.88 -43.21 32.85
N GLU A 329 -27.73 -43.80 32.01
CA GLU A 329 -28.49 -45.01 32.35
C GLU A 329 -27.57 -46.19 32.69
N GLU A 330 -26.56 -46.47 31.87
CA GLU A 330 -25.57 -47.54 32.15
C GLU A 330 -24.81 -47.30 33.46
N LYS A 331 -24.43 -46.04 33.72
CA LYS A 331 -23.74 -45.64 34.94
C LYS A 331 -24.59 -45.88 36.19
N ASP A 332 -25.89 -45.60 36.12
CA ASP A 332 -26.83 -45.84 37.22
C ASP A 332 -27.02 -47.34 37.49
N VAL A 333 -27.11 -48.16 36.44
CA VAL A 333 -27.14 -49.63 36.56
C VAL A 333 -25.85 -50.16 37.21
N LEU A 334 -24.69 -49.65 36.78
CA LEU A 334 -23.39 -50.05 37.33
C LEU A 334 -23.27 -49.65 38.80
N ASN A 335 -23.69 -48.43 39.17
CA ASN A 335 -23.67 -47.97 40.56
C ASN A 335 -24.58 -48.81 41.47
N THR A 336 -25.76 -49.19 40.97
CA THR A 336 -26.68 -50.11 41.66
C THR A 336 -26.02 -51.47 41.90
N THR A 337 -25.39 -52.04 40.86
CA THR A 337 -24.67 -53.32 40.96
C THR A 337 -23.50 -53.25 41.96
N ILE A 338 -22.73 -52.15 41.96
CA ILE A 338 -21.65 -51.93 42.93
C ILE A 338 -22.20 -51.87 44.36
N ALA A 339 -23.34 -51.22 44.58
CA ALA A 339 -23.98 -51.14 45.89
C ALA A 339 -24.41 -52.54 46.39
N GLU A 340 -25.04 -53.34 45.53
CA GLU A 340 -25.42 -54.73 45.84
C GLU A 340 -24.20 -55.59 46.18
N LEU A 341 -23.13 -55.50 45.38
CA LEU A 341 -21.88 -56.22 45.64
C LEU A 341 -21.22 -55.80 46.96
N ARG A 342 -21.28 -54.52 47.33
CA ARG A 342 -20.80 -54.04 48.63
C ARG A 342 -21.59 -54.64 49.79
N ILE A 343 -22.91 -54.72 49.66
CA ILE A 343 -23.79 -55.36 50.67
C ILE A 343 -23.44 -56.86 50.80
N ASN A 344 -23.31 -57.57 49.68
CA ASN A 344 -22.95 -58.98 49.67
C ASN A 344 -21.57 -59.25 50.28
N ASN A 345 -20.57 -58.43 49.94
CA ASN A 345 -19.23 -58.54 50.52
C ASN A 345 -19.23 -58.27 52.04
N ALA A 346 -20.03 -57.31 52.52
CA ALA A 346 -20.20 -57.07 53.95
C ALA A 346 -20.82 -58.29 54.65
N ALA A 347 -21.86 -58.90 54.07
CA ALA A 347 -22.48 -60.11 54.60
C ALA A 347 -21.51 -61.31 54.65
N LEU A 348 -20.74 -61.53 53.58
CA LEU A 348 -19.71 -62.57 53.53
C LEU A 348 -18.59 -62.35 54.56
N THR A 349 -18.21 -61.10 54.81
CA THR A 349 -17.21 -60.76 55.82
C THR A 349 -17.71 -61.12 57.21
N VAL A 350 -18.97 -60.80 57.54
CA VAL A 350 -19.61 -61.18 58.81
C VAL A 350 -19.66 -62.70 58.97
N GLU A 351 -20.04 -63.43 57.91
CA GLU A 351 -20.12 -64.89 57.97
C GLU A 351 -18.73 -65.54 58.12
N ARG A 352 -17.71 -65.02 57.41
CA ARG A 352 -16.32 -65.45 57.57
C ARG A 352 -15.85 -65.26 59.01
N ASP A 353 -16.11 -64.09 59.60
CA ASP A 353 -15.70 -63.79 60.98
C ASP A 353 -16.44 -64.68 61.99
N ARG A 354 -17.70 -65.04 61.72
CA ARG A 354 -18.46 -66.02 62.51
C ARG A 354 -17.81 -67.41 62.44
N ILE A 355 -17.51 -67.91 61.25
CA ILE A 355 -16.85 -69.21 61.05
C ILE A 355 -15.48 -69.22 61.73
N GLN A 356 -14.70 -68.16 61.59
CA GLN A 356 -13.40 -68.03 62.25
C GLN A 356 -13.53 -68.14 63.78
N LYS A 357 -14.50 -67.43 64.39
CA LYS A 357 -14.76 -67.53 65.84
C LYS A 357 -15.21 -68.93 66.27
N MET A 358 -16.02 -69.61 65.46
CA MET A 358 -16.39 -71.01 65.71
C MET A 358 -15.17 -71.92 65.71
N ASN A 359 -14.31 -71.81 64.68
CA ASN A 359 -13.07 -72.58 64.59
C ASN A 359 -12.10 -72.26 65.74
N GLU A 360 -11.97 -71.00 66.15
CA GLU A 360 -11.18 -70.61 67.32
C GLU A 360 -11.74 -71.21 68.61
N HIS A 361 -13.06 -71.27 68.76
CA HIS A 361 -13.72 -71.91 69.90
C HIS A 361 -13.46 -73.43 69.94
N GLU A 362 -13.71 -74.13 68.83
CA GLU A 362 -13.45 -75.57 68.69
C GLU A 362 -11.96 -75.90 68.91
N ASN A 363 -11.04 -75.12 68.34
CA ASN A 363 -9.61 -75.28 68.58
C ASN A 363 -9.23 -75.06 70.04
N ASN A 364 -9.80 -74.05 70.71
CA ASN A 364 -9.56 -73.81 72.13
C ASN A 364 -10.10 -74.94 73.01
N GLU A 365 -11.25 -75.51 72.65
CA GLU A 365 -11.84 -76.68 73.31
C GLU A 365 -10.96 -77.92 73.14
N LEU A 366 -10.53 -78.23 71.91
CA LEU A 366 -9.57 -79.30 71.60
C LEU A 366 -8.24 -79.12 72.35
N ILE A 367 -7.69 -77.91 72.37
CA ILE A 367 -6.47 -77.59 73.12
C ILE A 367 -6.67 -77.81 74.63
N SER A 368 -7.85 -77.45 75.17
CA SER A 368 -8.19 -77.69 76.57
C SER A 368 -8.26 -79.18 76.90
N GLU A 369 -8.90 -79.99 76.05
CA GLU A 369 -8.92 -81.45 76.18
C GLU A 369 -7.52 -82.06 76.09
N LEU A 370 -6.72 -81.65 75.11
CA LEU A 370 -5.33 -82.06 74.97
C LEU A 370 -4.50 -81.71 76.21
N ARG A 371 -4.67 -80.51 76.77
CA ARG A 371 -4.01 -80.10 78.02
C ARG A 371 -4.43 -80.98 79.19
N LYS A 372 -5.71 -81.36 79.27
CA LYS A 372 -6.22 -82.27 80.30
C LYS A 372 -5.60 -83.66 80.18
N ILE A 373 -5.57 -84.23 78.96
CA ILE A 373 -4.92 -85.51 78.68
C ILE A 373 -3.41 -85.46 79.00
N ILE A 374 -2.72 -84.38 78.61
CA ILE A 374 -1.30 -84.18 78.95
C ILE A 374 -1.10 -84.09 80.47
N ALA A 375 -2.00 -83.42 81.19
CA ALA A 375 -1.93 -83.33 82.65
C ALA A 375 -2.15 -84.69 83.31
N GLU A 376 -3.13 -85.47 82.84
CA GLU A 376 -3.39 -86.86 83.28
C GLU A 376 -2.17 -87.76 82.99
N LEU A 377 -1.62 -87.70 81.78
CA LEU A 377 -0.40 -88.45 81.41
C LEU A 377 0.82 -88.02 82.23
N LYS A 378 0.98 -86.73 82.55
CA LYS A 378 2.05 -86.25 83.45
C LYS A 378 1.86 -86.77 84.86
N GLN A 379 0.62 -86.91 85.33
CA GLN A 379 0.28 -87.49 86.62
C GLN A 379 0.59 -88.99 86.67
N ASP A 380 0.47 -89.69 85.55
CA ASP A 380 0.82 -91.11 85.39
C ASP A 380 2.34 -91.36 85.17
N ILE A 381 3.09 -90.35 84.73
CA ILE A 381 4.55 -90.45 84.47
C ILE A 381 5.39 -90.06 85.70
N ASP A 382 4.82 -89.40 86.71
CA ASP A 382 5.55 -88.87 87.87
C ASP A 382 5.97 -89.89 88.97
N PRO A 383 5.97 -91.21 88.72
CA PRO A 383 6.88 -92.09 89.43
C PRO A 383 7.65 -93.02 88.47
N ILE A 384 8.30 -92.49 87.43
CA ILE A 384 9.37 -93.23 86.75
C ILE A 384 10.72 -92.52 86.98
N PRO A 385 11.56 -93.06 87.90
CA PRO A 385 12.89 -92.52 88.14
C PRO A 385 13.81 -92.73 86.94
N LYS A 386 14.59 -91.68 86.64
CA LYS A 386 15.93 -91.67 86.03
C LYS A 386 16.45 -93.02 85.54
N LEU A 387 16.64 -93.19 84.23
CA LEU A 387 17.59 -94.18 83.68
C LEU A 387 17.98 -93.83 82.23
N TYR A 388 19.31 -93.82 81.99
CA TYR A 388 20.03 -93.78 80.70
C TYR A 388 20.02 -92.43 79.97
N ASP A 389 21.09 -91.60 79.98
CA ASP A 389 22.53 -91.85 79.76
C ASP A 389 22.83 -92.72 78.52
N ASP A 390 23.67 -92.16 77.66
CA ASP A 390 24.28 -92.72 76.44
C ASP A 390 23.40 -92.87 75.19
N ILE A 391 23.47 -91.86 74.30
CA ILE A 391 24.06 -92.01 72.95
C ILE A 391 24.54 -90.62 72.49
N GLY A 392 25.81 -90.58 72.12
CA GLY A 392 26.57 -89.41 71.71
C GLY A 392 26.26 -88.85 70.31
N PRO A 393 27.20 -88.08 69.74
CA PRO A 393 26.88 -86.80 69.11
C PRO A 393 26.74 -86.87 67.60
N GLY A 394 25.97 -85.93 67.06
CA GLY A 394 26.09 -85.49 65.68
C GLY A 394 24.79 -85.54 64.91
N ILE A 395 24.28 -84.37 64.53
CA ILE A 395 24.25 -83.92 63.14
C ILE A 395 23.68 -82.49 63.13
N LYS A 396 24.50 -81.56 62.64
CA LYS A 396 24.12 -80.20 62.28
C LYS A 396 23.10 -80.25 61.14
N LEU A 397 21.97 -79.56 61.29
CA LEU A 397 21.17 -79.11 60.15
C LEU A 397 20.92 -77.61 60.25
N SER A 398 21.11 -77.00 59.10
CA SER A 398 21.39 -75.61 58.75
C SER A 398 20.19 -74.66 58.85
N PRO A 399 20.44 -73.33 58.94
CA PRO A 399 19.40 -72.31 58.91
C PRO A 399 18.85 -72.15 57.50
N VAL A 400 17.55 -72.36 57.29
CA VAL A 400 16.89 -72.00 56.03
C VAL A 400 16.46 -70.55 56.09
N THR A 401 17.09 -69.80 55.20
CA THR A 401 17.00 -68.40 54.90
C THR A 401 15.58 -67.96 54.52
N SER A 402 15.16 -66.85 55.13
CA SER A 402 14.04 -66.02 54.72
C SER A 402 14.31 -65.40 53.35
N LEU A 403 13.59 -65.84 52.32
CA LEU A 403 13.50 -65.21 51.00
C LEU A 403 12.29 -64.27 51.02
N MET A 404 12.54 -62.99 51.35
CA MET A 404 11.68 -61.90 50.92
C MET A 404 12.08 -61.51 49.50
N SER A 405 11.19 -61.76 48.54
CA SER A 405 11.24 -61.13 47.21
C SER A 405 10.36 -59.87 47.22
N PRO A 406 10.82 -58.72 46.71
CA PRO A 406 9.98 -57.54 46.52
C PRO A 406 9.11 -57.71 45.27
N ILE A 407 7.84 -57.31 45.36
CA ILE A 407 6.93 -57.21 44.21
C ILE A 407 7.25 -55.92 43.43
N PRO A 408 7.26 -55.93 42.07
CA PRO A 408 7.70 -54.81 41.25
C PRO A 408 6.70 -53.66 41.20
N SER A 409 7.24 -52.44 41.13
CA SER A 409 6.56 -51.19 40.85
C SER A 409 6.02 -51.10 39.41
N ASP A 410 4.85 -50.47 39.28
CA ASP A 410 4.11 -50.07 38.08
C ASP A 410 4.92 -49.67 36.83
N PRO A 411 4.42 -49.98 35.62
CA PRO A 411 4.82 -49.29 34.40
C PRO A 411 3.81 -48.20 33.99
N LYS A 412 4.32 -46.96 34.00
CA LYS A 412 4.20 -45.92 32.97
C LYS A 412 2.80 -45.50 32.48
N SER A 413 2.44 -44.27 32.86
CA SER A 413 1.66 -43.33 32.05
C SER A 413 2.56 -42.64 31.01
N SER A 414 2.09 -42.57 29.77
CA SER A 414 2.53 -41.62 28.73
C SER A 414 1.32 -40.85 28.23
#